data_AF-A0A842RST9-F1
#
_entry.id   AF-A0A842RST9-F1
#
_cell.length_a   1.000
_cell.length_b   1.000
_cell.length_c   1.000
_cell.angle_alpha   90.00
_cell.angle_beta   90.00
_cell.angle_gamma   90.00
#
_symmetry.space_group_name_H-M   'P 1'
#
loop_
_entity.id
_entity.type
_entity.pdbx_description
1 polymer ?
#
loop_
_entity_poly.entity_id
_entity_poly.type
_entity_poly.pdbx_seq_one_letter_code
_entity_poly.pdbx_strand_id
1 'polypeptide(L)'
;MVKLNLKGKEWLFILIAGILAIIVVIVPAFILPNLSGSSGNQYLLWVIGYVLQIDNGVIDLNDSGFQEGSVAVAGGIFSILLMIIGLILIISAIMTKFTTKQLPFKAYIWLFAGLFLFISPYLLRLGYIAGGLDEGVYGFGYGFDLYSPFMSFAGLFGMVFGMQEFKKER
;
A
#
# COMPACT_ATOMS: atom_id res chain seq x y z
N MET A 1 -27.39 -16.83 9.36
CA MET A 1 -26.65 -15.72 8.74
C MET A 1 -26.48 -14.62 9.80
N VAL A 2 -25.29 -14.41 10.34
CA VAL A 2 -25.06 -13.39 11.37
C VAL A 2 -25.00 -12.01 10.69
N LYS A 3 -25.96 -11.12 10.99
CA LYS A 3 -25.91 -9.73 10.52
C LYS A 3 -25.02 -8.92 11.46
N LEU A 4 -23.78 -8.69 11.06
CA LEU A 4 -22.87 -7.78 11.75
C LEU A 4 -23.37 -6.33 11.60
N ASN A 5 -23.84 -5.72 12.69
CA ASN A 5 -24.16 -4.30 12.71
C ASN A 5 -22.86 -3.50 12.85
N LEU A 6 -22.47 -2.80 11.79
CA LEU A 6 -21.23 -2.00 11.71
C LEU A 6 -21.44 -0.53 12.08
N LYS A 7 -22.67 -0.11 12.41
CA LYS A 7 -22.95 1.28 12.81
C LYS A 7 -22.13 1.66 14.04
N GLY A 8 -21.41 2.77 13.96
CA GLY A 8 -20.54 3.27 15.05
C GLY A 8 -19.19 2.57 15.17
N LYS A 9 -18.89 1.61 14.27
CA LYS A 9 -17.60 0.90 14.20
C LYS A 9 -16.80 1.27 12.96
N GLU A 10 -17.15 2.36 12.28
CA GLU A 10 -16.50 2.83 11.05
C GLU A 10 -15.01 3.12 11.29
N TRP A 11 -14.68 3.68 12.46
CA TRP A 11 -13.30 3.93 12.89
C TRP A 11 -12.43 2.66 12.87
N LEU A 12 -12.99 1.48 13.14
CA LEU A 12 -12.22 0.23 13.15
C LEU A 12 -11.77 -0.14 11.72
N PHE A 13 -12.62 0.07 10.72
CA PHE A 13 -12.28 -0.20 9.33
C PHE A 13 -11.28 0.82 8.78
N ILE A 14 -11.39 2.08 9.21
CA ILE A 14 -10.39 3.10 8.89
C ILE A 14 -9.04 2.78 9.55
N LEU A 15 -9.05 2.28 10.78
CA LEU A 15 -7.84 1.81 11.46
C LEU A 15 -7.20 0.65 10.69
N ILE A 16 -7.99 -0.34 10.28
CA ILE A 16 -7.52 -1.47 9.46
C ILE A 16 -6.96 -0.97 8.13
N ALA A 17 -7.62 0.01 7.47
CA ALA A 17 -7.13 0.60 6.24
C ALA A 17 -5.74 1.23 6.40
N GLY A 18 -5.54 2.01 7.48
CA GLY A 18 -4.24 2.61 7.77
C GLY A 18 -3.17 1.56 8.07
N ILE A 19 -3.50 0.49 8.80
CA ILE A 19 -2.59 -0.61 9.08
C ILE A 19 -2.20 -1.34 7.79
N LEU A 20 -3.16 -1.66 6.92
CA LEU A 20 -2.91 -2.30 5.63
C LEU A 20 -1.97 -1.45 4.76
N ALA A 21 -2.19 -0.13 4.70
CA ALA A 21 -1.33 0.78 3.95
C ALA A 21 0.13 0.78 4.47
N ILE A 22 0.33 0.69 5.79
CA ILE A 22 1.68 0.62 6.39
C ILE A 22 2.32 -0.75 6.17
N ILE A 23 1.58 -1.84 6.34
CA ILE A 23 2.11 -3.20 6.17
C ILE A 23 2.70 -3.37 4.78
N VAL A 24 2.05 -2.84 3.75
CA VAL A 24 2.51 -2.91 2.36
C VAL A 24 3.84 -2.19 2.14
N VAL A 25 4.12 -1.12 2.89
CA VAL A 25 5.39 -0.39 2.81
C VAL A 25 6.52 -1.15 3.53
N ILE A 26 6.19 -1.85 4.62
CA ILE A 26 7.18 -2.55 5.46
C ILE A 26 7.47 -3.96 4.94
N VAL A 27 6.47 -4.65 4.38
CA VAL A 27 6.57 -6.05 3.98
C VAL A 27 6.95 -6.16 2.50
N PRO A 28 8.07 -6.81 2.16
CA PRO A 28 8.38 -7.14 0.78
C PRO A 28 7.36 -8.07 0.13
N ALA A 29 7.07 -7.85 -1.15
CA ALA A 29 6.36 -8.83 -1.96
C ALA A 29 7.33 -9.89 -2.47
N PHE A 30 6.94 -11.17 -2.38
CA PHE A 30 7.73 -12.30 -2.87
C PHE A 30 7.43 -12.53 -4.37
N ILE A 31 8.47 -12.66 -5.19
CA ILE A 31 8.33 -13.26 -6.53
C ILE A 31 8.61 -14.77 -6.44
N LEU A 32 7.79 -15.57 -7.12
CA LEU A 32 8.01 -17.02 -7.20
C LEU A 32 9.31 -17.33 -7.97
N PRO A 33 10.15 -18.24 -7.44
CA PRO A 33 11.34 -18.70 -8.12
C PRO A 33 10.93 -19.70 -9.19
N ASN A 34 10.98 -19.31 -10.45
CA ASN A 34 11.37 -20.23 -11.52
C ASN A 34 11.40 -19.50 -12.84
N LEU A 35 12.56 -19.50 -13.49
CA LEU A 35 12.68 -19.95 -14.88
C LEU A 35 14.12 -20.46 -15.08
N SER A 36 14.25 -21.77 -14.89
CA SER A 36 15.28 -22.67 -15.45
C SER A 36 16.75 -22.25 -15.36
N GLY A 37 17.44 -22.75 -14.33
CA GLY A 37 18.78 -23.31 -14.53
C GLY A 37 19.98 -22.58 -13.93
N SER A 38 19.97 -22.20 -12.65
CA SER A 38 21.19 -22.08 -11.84
C SER A 38 20.82 -21.63 -10.43
N SER A 39 21.35 -22.27 -9.38
CA SER A 39 21.64 -21.70 -8.04
C SER A 39 20.85 -20.42 -7.68
N GLY A 40 19.52 -20.52 -7.57
CA GLY A 40 18.60 -19.43 -7.85
C GLY A 40 18.62 -18.28 -6.86
N ASN A 41 19.06 -17.11 -7.32
CA ASN A 41 18.90 -15.83 -6.64
C ASN A 41 17.39 -15.54 -6.50
N GLN A 42 16.97 -15.30 -5.26
CA GLN A 42 15.60 -14.90 -4.96
C GLN A 42 15.52 -13.38 -4.98
N TYR A 43 14.50 -12.85 -5.66
CA TYR A 43 14.27 -11.42 -5.72
C TYR A 43 13.01 -11.06 -4.93
N LEU A 44 13.15 -10.16 -3.96
CA LEU A 44 12.01 -9.54 -3.28
C LEU A 44 11.76 -8.17 -3.89
N LEU A 45 10.54 -7.91 -4.33
CA LEU A 45 10.14 -6.59 -4.80
C LEU A 45 9.67 -5.76 -3.60
N TRP A 46 10.40 -4.70 -3.30
CA TRP A 46 9.97 -3.68 -2.37
C TRP A 46 9.25 -2.55 -3.09
N VAL A 47 8.20 -2.00 -2.47
CA VAL A 47 7.45 -0.83 -2.98
C VAL A 47 8.37 0.38 -3.22
N ILE A 48 9.51 0.40 -2.52
CA ILE A 48 10.57 1.40 -2.66
C ILE A 48 11.25 1.34 -4.04
N GLY A 49 10.92 0.37 -4.90
CA GLY A 49 11.58 0.18 -6.19
C GLY A 49 12.95 -0.51 -6.06
N TYR A 50 13.26 -1.02 -4.87
CA TYR A 50 14.38 -1.92 -4.67
C TYR A 50 13.95 -3.35 -4.97
N VAL A 51 14.68 -3.99 -5.86
CA VAL A 51 14.70 -5.44 -5.94
C VAL A 51 15.78 -5.90 -4.99
N LEU A 52 15.40 -6.49 -3.86
CA LEU A 52 16.37 -7.09 -2.94
C LEU A 52 16.77 -8.42 -3.55
N GLN A 53 18.04 -8.53 -3.94
CA GLN A 53 18.61 -9.80 -4.33
C GLN A 53 19.07 -10.52 -3.06
N ILE A 54 18.59 -11.75 -2.87
CA ILE A 54 19.02 -12.62 -1.78
C ILE A 54 20.00 -13.63 -2.37
N ASP A 55 21.28 -13.38 -2.11
CA ASP A 55 22.37 -14.29 -2.49
C ASP A 55 22.87 -15.00 -1.23
N ASN A 56 22.70 -16.32 -1.18
CA ASN A 56 23.15 -17.17 -0.06
C ASN A 56 22.70 -16.71 1.35
N GLY A 57 21.53 -16.08 1.46
CA GLY A 57 20.97 -15.59 2.72
C GLY A 57 21.44 -14.20 3.15
N VAL A 58 22.26 -13.52 2.33
CA VAL A 58 22.64 -12.12 2.51
C VAL A 58 21.78 -11.25 1.59
N ILE A 59 21.25 -10.15 2.13
CA ILE A 59 20.52 -9.15 1.36
C ILE A 59 21.56 -8.27 0.67
N ASP A 60 21.71 -8.41 -0.64
CA ASP A 60 22.54 -7.50 -1.44
C ASP A 60 21.68 -6.30 -1.88
N LEU A 61 22.12 -5.11 -1.48
CA LEU A 61 21.50 -3.83 -1.79
C LEU A 61 22.22 -3.10 -2.94
N ASN A 62 23.37 -3.59 -3.38
CA ASN A 62 24.23 -2.91 -4.34
C ASN A 62 24.00 -3.40 -5.78
N ASP A 63 23.57 -4.65 -5.98
CA ASP A 63 23.58 -5.31 -7.29
C ASP A 63 22.20 -5.45 -7.95
N SER A 64 21.18 -4.72 -7.47
CA SER A 64 19.89 -4.70 -8.15
C SER A 64 20.05 -3.98 -9.50
N GLY A 65 20.01 -4.73 -10.61
CA GLY A 65 20.12 -4.25 -12.00
C GLY A 65 19.09 -3.21 -12.47
N PHE A 66 18.33 -2.62 -11.53
CA PHE A 66 17.39 -1.50 -11.72
C PHE A 66 17.98 -0.17 -11.24
N GLN A 67 19.31 0.01 -11.28
CA GLN A 67 19.94 1.30 -11.01
C GLN A 67 19.74 2.30 -12.16
N GLU A 68 18.51 2.75 -12.35
CA GLU A 68 18.27 4.14 -12.74
C GLU A 68 17.87 4.88 -11.47
N GLY A 69 18.78 5.65 -10.87
CA GLY A 69 18.58 6.29 -9.56
C GLY A 69 17.31 7.13 -9.43
N SER A 70 16.65 7.48 -10.54
CA SER A 70 15.34 8.13 -10.58
C SER A 70 14.20 7.24 -10.06
N VAL A 71 14.20 5.94 -10.36
CA VAL A 71 13.09 5.02 -10.04
C VAL A 71 13.12 4.62 -8.57
N ALA A 72 14.29 4.30 -8.01
CA ALA A 72 14.44 4.00 -6.59
C ALA A 72 14.08 5.21 -5.70
N VAL A 73 14.48 6.41 -6.12
CA VAL A 73 14.09 7.65 -5.42
C VAL A 73 12.59 7.89 -5.51
N ALA A 74 11.98 7.69 -6.69
CA ALA A 74 10.53 7.82 -6.85
C ALA A 74 9.75 6.80 -6.01
N GLY A 75 10.16 5.53 -5.98
CA GLY A 75 9.56 4.49 -5.15
C GLY A 75 9.71 4.77 -3.64
N GLY A 76 10.86 5.30 -3.22
CA GLY A 76 11.08 5.75 -1.84
C GLY A 76 10.20 6.91 -1.43
N ILE A 77 10.10 7.95 -2.26
CA ILE A 77 9.19 9.07 -2.03
C ILE A 77 7.74 8.57 -1.96
N PHE A 78 7.35 7.68 -2.87
CA PHE A 78 6.01 7.12 -2.89
C PHE A 78 5.70 6.32 -1.63
N SER A 79 6.63 5.49 -1.17
CA SER A 79 6.52 4.72 0.07
C SER A 79 6.37 5.61 1.31
N ILE A 80 7.12 6.72 1.38
CA ILE A 80 6.98 7.72 2.45
C ILE A 80 5.56 8.33 2.42
N LEU A 81 5.05 8.69 1.24
CA LEU A 81 3.70 9.22 1.09
C LEU A 81 2.64 8.21 1.58
N LEU A 82 2.76 6.93 1.19
CA LEU A 82 1.84 5.88 1.65
C LEU A 82 1.88 5.70 3.16
N MET A 83 3.08 5.73 3.76
CA MET A 83 3.25 5.65 5.21
C MET A 83 2.61 6.84 5.93
N ILE A 84 2.80 8.06 5.42
CA ILE A 84 2.15 9.27 5.96
C ILE A 84 0.63 9.14 5.90
N ILE A 85 0.07 8.70 4.76
CA ILE A 85 -1.37 8.51 4.60
C ILE A 85 -1.90 7.43 5.55
N GLY A 86 -1.18 6.31 5.70
CA GLY A 86 -1.52 5.25 6.65
C GLY A 86 -1.57 5.77 8.09
N LEU A 87 -0.57 6.56 8.50
CA LEU A 87 -0.53 7.18 9.82
C LEU A 87 -1.68 8.18 10.03
N ILE A 88 -2.01 9.00 9.02
CA ILE A 88 -3.15 9.92 9.08
C ILE A 88 -4.45 9.15 9.33
N LEU A 89 -4.67 8.04 8.62
CA LEU A 89 -5.85 7.19 8.82
C LEU A 89 -5.90 6.58 10.22
N ILE A 90 -4.78 6.05 10.72
CA ILE A 90 -4.68 5.47 12.07
C ILE A 90 -4.98 6.53 13.13
N ILE A 91 -4.31 7.69 13.08
CA ILE A 91 -4.48 8.77 14.04
C ILE A 91 -5.93 9.27 13.99
N SER A 92 -6.49 9.47 12.79
CA SER A 92 -7.87 9.93 12.61
C SER A 92 -8.89 8.92 13.18
N ALA A 93 -8.67 7.62 12.96
CA ALA A 93 -9.52 6.56 13.52
C ALA A 93 -9.45 6.51 15.06
N ILE A 94 -8.25 6.55 15.63
CA ILE A 94 -8.03 6.57 17.07
C ILE A 94 -8.69 7.80 17.69
N MET A 95 -8.43 8.99 17.14
CA MET A 95 -9.04 10.22 17.64
C MET A 95 -10.57 10.17 17.56
N THR A 96 -11.15 9.59 16.50
CA THR A 96 -12.61 9.42 16.39
C THR A 96 -13.19 8.48 17.46
N LYS A 97 -12.42 7.48 17.90
CA LYS A 97 -12.87 6.56 18.96
C LYS A 97 -12.70 7.14 20.36
N PHE A 98 -11.58 7.80 20.64
CA PHE A 98 -11.21 8.22 21.99
C PHE A 98 -11.64 9.65 22.32
N THR A 99 -11.95 10.46 21.32
CA THR A 99 -12.42 11.83 21.54
C THR A 99 -13.94 11.88 21.44
N THR A 100 -14.59 12.47 22.44
CA THR A 100 -16.03 12.79 22.39
C THR A 100 -16.33 13.97 21.46
N LYS A 101 -15.30 14.73 21.07
CA LYS A 101 -15.40 15.81 20.08
C LYS A 101 -15.47 15.21 18.67
N GLN A 102 -16.47 15.63 17.90
CA GLN A 102 -16.53 15.32 16.48
C GLN A 102 -15.35 15.99 15.78
N LEU A 103 -14.52 15.18 15.14
CA LEU A 103 -13.34 15.64 14.40
C LEU A 103 -13.84 16.29 13.10
N PRO A 104 -13.71 17.61 12.93
CA PRO A 104 -14.24 18.28 11.76
C PRO A 104 -13.49 17.77 10.51
N PHE A 105 -14.24 17.50 9.45
CA PHE A 105 -13.73 17.03 8.15
C PHE A 105 -13.15 15.61 8.09
N LYS A 106 -13.32 14.78 9.13
CA LYS A 106 -12.84 13.38 9.10
C LYS A 106 -13.38 12.58 7.91
N ALA A 107 -14.64 12.84 7.52
CA ALA A 107 -15.25 12.18 6.37
C ALA A 107 -14.46 12.43 5.08
N TYR A 108 -14.02 13.67 4.85
CA TYR A 108 -13.19 14.05 3.69
C TYR A 108 -11.80 13.43 3.76
N ILE A 109 -11.15 13.47 4.93
CA ILE A 109 -9.84 12.86 5.13
C ILE A 109 -9.90 11.38 4.74
N TRP A 110 -10.89 10.64 5.23
CA TRP A 110 -11.07 9.22 4.95
C TRP A 110 -11.37 8.95 3.47
N LEU A 111 -12.22 9.77 2.86
CA LEU A 111 -12.57 9.66 1.44
C LEU A 111 -11.36 9.89 0.52
N PHE A 112 -10.63 10.99 0.72
CA PHE A 112 -9.50 11.34 -0.15
C PHE A 112 -8.31 10.40 0.05
N ALA A 113 -7.99 10.05 1.30
CA ALA A 113 -6.98 9.05 1.60
C ALA A 113 -7.39 7.69 1.00
N GLY A 114 -8.64 7.27 1.18
CA GLY A 114 -9.17 6.05 0.60
C GLY A 114 -9.08 6.03 -0.94
N LEU A 115 -9.47 7.12 -1.59
CA LEU A 115 -9.38 7.25 -3.04
C LEU A 115 -7.93 7.14 -3.54
N PHE A 116 -7.01 7.83 -2.87
CA PHE A 116 -5.59 7.78 -3.22
C PHE A 116 -5.03 6.35 -3.06
N LEU A 117 -5.28 5.70 -1.94
CA LEU A 117 -4.84 4.31 -1.69
C LEU A 117 -5.47 3.31 -2.67
N PHE A 118 -6.69 3.56 -3.12
CA PHE A 118 -7.36 2.70 -4.10
C PHE A 118 -6.74 2.83 -5.50
N ILE A 119 -6.37 4.04 -5.91
CA ILE A 119 -5.81 4.32 -7.24
C ILE A 119 -4.29 4.07 -7.28
N SER A 120 -3.61 4.10 -6.14
CA SER A 120 -2.15 3.99 -6.04
C SER A 120 -1.54 2.77 -6.74
N PRO A 121 -2.15 1.56 -6.76
CA PRO A 121 -1.60 0.44 -7.54
C PRO A 121 -1.54 0.70 -9.03
N TYR A 122 -2.53 1.41 -9.56
CA TYR A 122 -2.57 1.78 -10.97
C TYR A 122 -1.54 2.87 -11.28
N LEU A 123 -1.36 3.85 -10.39
CA LEU A 123 -0.34 4.89 -10.55
C LEU A 123 1.06 4.31 -10.56
N LEU A 124 1.34 3.38 -9.63
CA LEU A 124 2.62 2.71 -9.53
C LEU A 124 2.91 1.92 -10.81
N ARG A 125 1.92 1.16 -11.31
CA ARG A 125 2.04 0.40 -12.56
C ARG A 125 2.29 1.30 -13.78
N LEU A 126 1.59 2.43 -13.89
CA LEU A 126 1.80 3.39 -14.97
C LEU A 126 3.19 4.03 -14.89
N GLY A 127 3.68 4.32 -13.69
CA GLY A 127 5.04 4.84 -13.48
C GLY A 127 6.13 3.89 -13.99
N TYR A 128 6.00 2.59 -13.72
CA TYR A 128 6.93 1.58 -14.24
C TYR A 128 6.90 1.46 -15.76
N ILE A 129 5.71 1.46 -16.37
CA ILE A 129 5.55 1.42 -17.83
C ILE A 129 6.17 2.68 -18.48
N ALA A 130 5.88 3.86 -17.93
CA ALA A 130 6.42 5.12 -18.45
C ALA A 130 7.95 5.23 -18.28
N GLY A 131 8.51 4.57 -17.26
CA GLY A 131 9.95 4.49 -17.01
C GLY A 131 10.70 3.46 -17.86
N GLY A 132 10.03 2.79 -18.81
CA GLY A 132 10.68 1.78 -19.67
C GLY A 132 11.10 0.50 -18.96
N LEU A 133 10.64 0.29 -17.72
CA LEU A 133 10.96 -0.88 -16.90
C LEU A 133 9.92 -2.00 -17.10
N ASP A 134 9.70 -2.42 -18.34
CA ASP A 134 8.72 -3.46 -18.69
C ASP A 134 8.98 -4.78 -17.93
N GLU A 135 10.24 -5.11 -17.64
CA GLU A 135 10.61 -6.30 -16.85
C GLU A 135 10.17 -6.22 -15.37
N GLY A 136 10.12 -5.03 -14.78
CA GLY A 136 9.59 -4.82 -13.43
C GLY A 136 8.06 -4.95 -13.34
N VAL A 137 7.36 -4.67 -14.44
CA VAL A 137 5.90 -4.87 -14.57
C VAL A 137 5.55 -6.36 -14.56
N TYR A 138 6.40 -7.22 -15.13
CA TYR A 138 6.24 -8.67 -15.08
C TYR A 138 6.47 -9.24 -13.67
N GLY A 139 7.37 -8.66 -12.87
CA GLY A 139 7.60 -9.08 -11.48
C GLY A 139 6.38 -8.88 -10.56
N PHE A 140 5.59 -7.83 -10.80
CA PHE A 140 4.29 -7.62 -10.14
C PHE A 140 3.20 -8.57 -10.63
N GLY A 141 3.31 -9.08 -11.86
CA GLY A 141 2.34 -9.99 -12.48
C GLY A 141 2.53 -11.48 -12.15
N TYR A 142 3.75 -11.90 -11.78
CA TYR A 142 4.10 -13.30 -11.52
C TYR A 142 4.43 -13.62 -10.05
N GLY A 143 4.64 -12.61 -9.20
CA GLY A 143 4.77 -12.75 -7.75
C GLY A 143 3.45 -12.68 -6.99
N PHE A 144 3.43 -13.11 -5.72
CA PHE A 144 2.31 -12.84 -4.83
C PHE A 144 2.31 -11.33 -4.51
N ASP A 145 1.61 -10.55 -5.33
CA ASP A 145 1.44 -9.12 -5.13
C ASP A 145 0.51 -8.87 -3.93
N LEU A 146 1.10 -8.64 -2.75
CA LEU A 146 0.39 -8.22 -1.55
C LEU A 146 0.04 -6.72 -1.58
N TYR A 147 0.73 -5.93 -2.42
CA TYR A 147 0.52 -4.50 -2.53
C TYR A 147 -0.87 -4.20 -3.08
N SER A 148 -1.20 -4.66 -4.28
CA SER A 148 -2.48 -4.33 -4.93
C SER A 148 -3.72 -4.69 -4.11
N PRO A 149 -3.87 -5.91 -3.55
CA PRO A 149 -5.03 -6.26 -2.75
C PRO A 149 -5.10 -5.44 -1.45
N PHE A 150 -3.98 -5.25 -0.74
CA PHE A 150 -4.00 -4.54 0.54
C PHE A 150 -4.32 -3.06 0.34
N MET A 151 -3.74 -2.43 -0.68
CA MET A 151 -4.02 -1.04 -1.03
C MET A 151 -5.44 -0.86 -1.55
N SER A 152 -5.95 -1.80 -2.35
CA SER A 152 -7.35 -1.80 -2.81
C SER A 152 -8.33 -1.93 -1.65
N PHE A 153 -8.08 -2.85 -0.70
CA PHE A 153 -8.92 -2.99 0.49
C PHE A 153 -8.83 -1.78 1.42
N ALA A 154 -7.62 -1.26 1.66
CA ALA A 154 -7.42 -0.03 2.43
C ALA A 154 -8.18 1.14 1.81
N GLY A 155 -8.07 1.29 0.49
CA GLY A 155 -8.77 2.30 -0.27
C GLY A 155 -10.29 2.16 -0.23
N LEU A 156 -10.80 0.95 -0.45
CA LEU A 156 -12.23 0.63 -0.37
C LEU A 156 -12.81 0.94 1.02
N PHE A 157 -12.11 0.55 2.09
CA PHE A 157 -12.54 0.88 3.45
C PHE A 157 -12.55 2.40 3.68
N GLY A 158 -11.49 3.11 3.28
CA GLY A 158 -11.46 4.58 3.35
C GLY A 158 -12.64 5.24 2.63
N MET A 159 -12.90 4.84 1.38
CA MET A 159 -13.99 5.39 0.57
C MET A 159 -15.38 5.06 1.12
N VAL A 160 -15.65 3.78 1.43
CA VAL A 160 -16.98 3.34 1.89
C VAL A 160 -17.32 3.98 3.24
N PHE A 161 -16.40 3.94 4.19
CA PHE A 161 -16.65 4.46 5.54
C PHE A 161 -16.51 5.98 5.61
N GLY A 162 -15.67 6.60 4.77
CA GLY A 162 -15.66 8.05 4.56
C GLY A 162 -16.98 8.57 3.99
N MET A 163 -17.55 7.87 3.00
CA MET A 163 -18.85 8.22 2.41
C MET A 163 -20.01 8.01 3.40
N GLN A 164 -19.96 6.97 4.22
CA GLN A 164 -20.95 6.77 5.29
C GLN A 164 -20.91 7.90 6.31
N GLU A 165 -19.72 8.36 6.69
CA GLU A 165 -19.57 9.46 7.65
C GLU A 165 -20.00 10.79 7.04
N PHE A 166 -19.68 11.04 5.77
CA PHE A 166 -20.13 12.21 5.03
C PHE A 166 -21.67 12.33 5.01
N LYS A 167 -22.38 11.20 4.89
CA LYS A 167 -23.85 11.16 4.94
C LYS A 167 -24.42 11.46 6.33
N LYS A 168 -23.67 11.29 7.41
CA LYS A 168 -24.11 11.63 8.78
C LYS A 168 -23.88 13.10 9.13
N GLU A 169 -22.95 13.74 8.43
CA GLU A 169 -22.63 15.16 8.58
C GLU A 169 -23.60 16.07 7.79
N ARG A 170 -24.51 15.49 6.99
CA ARG A 170 -25.63 16.15 6.29
C ARG A 170 -26.96 15.78 6.93
#